data_AF-A0A7H8SAZ3-F1
#
_entry.id   AF-A0A7H8SAZ3-F1
#
_cell.length_a   1.000
_cell.length_b   1.000
_cell.length_c   1.000
_cell.angle_alpha   90.00
_cell.angle_beta   90.00
_cell.angle_gamma   90.00
#
_symmetry.space_group_name_H-M   'P 1'
#
loop_
_entity.id
_entity.type
_entity.pdbx_description
1 polymer ?
#
loop_
_entity_poly.entity_id
_entity_poly.type
_entity_poly.pdbx_seq_one_letter_code
_entity_poly.pdbx_strand_id
1 'polypeptide(L)' 'MDMNVLNKHKLGLYLSPLLIVALLFVNFYMIINHKSIVTTTTAMISAALLIILLFMSIRSIFKEAGS' A
#
# COMPACT_ATOMS: atom_id res chain seq x y z
N MET A 1 14.28 27.29 4.79
CA MET A 1 13.38 26.32 4.13
C MET A 1 12.26 26.00 5.11
N ASP A 2 11.01 26.28 4.72
CA ASP A 2 9.84 26.23 5.59
C ASP A 2 9.58 24.84 6.18
N MET A 3 9.50 24.78 7.52
CA MET A 3 9.13 23.57 8.29
C MET A 3 7.82 22.92 7.80
N ASN A 4 6.92 23.71 7.21
CA ASN A 4 5.66 23.24 6.63
C ASN A 4 5.81 22.38 5.38
N VAL A 5 6.88 22.57 4.60
CA VAL A 5 7.13 21.80 3.37
C VAL A 5 7.69 20.42 3.71
N LEU A 6 8.55 20.34 4.73
CA LEU A 6 9.15 19.08 5.19
C LEU A 6 8.12 18.13 5.82
N ASN A 7 7.17 18.67 6.60
CA ASN A 7 6.09 17.88 7.20
C ASN A 7 5.09 17.33 6.16
N LYS A 8 4.79 18.10 5.11
CA LYS A 8 3.96 17.60 4.00
C LYS A 8 4.63 16.45 3.24
N HIS A 9 5.96 16.54 3.06
CA HIS A 9 6.73 15.48 2.39
C HIS A 9 6.71 14.18 3.21
N LYS A 10 6.92 14.27 4.52
CA LYS A 10 6.83 13.11 5.42
C LYS A 10 5.42 12.52 5.47
N LEU A 11 4.37 13.33 5.58
CA LEU A 11 2.99 12.84 5.61
C LEU A 11 2.59 12.11 4.31
N GLY A 12 2.98 12.60 3.14
CA GLY A 12 2.73 11.92 1.87
C GLY A 12 3.43 10.56 1.77
N LEU A 13 4.61 10.44 2.38
CA LEU A 13 5.38 9.20 2.45
C LEU A 13 4.69 8.11 3.28
N TYR A 14 4.09 8.47 4.42
CA TYR A 14 3.36 7.50 5.27
C TYR A 14 1.92 7.22 4.81
N LEU A 15 1.29 8.14 4.07
CA LEU A 15 -0.05 7.93 3.53
C LEU A 15 -0.08 6.82 2.47
N SER A 16 1.00 6.70 1.70
CA SER A 16 1.14 5.71 0.61
C SER A 16 1.05 4.25 1.09
N PRO A 17 1.84 3.77 2.07
CA PRO A 17 1.73 2.41 2.58
C PRO A 17 0.42 2.17 3.35
N LEU A 18 -0.13 3.18 4.02
CA LEU A 18 -1.41 3.06 4.71
C LEU A 18 -2.55 2.76 3.72
N LEU A 19 -2.56 3.44 2.58
CA LEU A 19 -3.54 3.25 1.52
C LEU A 19 -3.40 1.89 0.85
N ILE A 20 -2.16 1.41 0.65
CA ILE A 20 -1.89 0.06 0.14
C ILE A 20 -2.43 -1.02 1.10
N VAL A 21 -2.25 -0.86 2.41
CA VAL A 21 -2.80 -1.80 3.42
C VAL A 21 -4.32 -1.82 3.38
N ALA A 22 -4.98 -0.65 3.29
CA ALA A 22 -6.44 -0.59 3.16
C ALA A 22 -6.95 -1.30 1.90
N LEU A 23 -6.27 -1.11 0.76
CA LEU A 23 -6.60 -1.80 -0.49
C LEU A 23 -6.38 -3.32 -0.39
N LEU A 24 -5.37 -3.78 0.33
CA LEU A 24 -5.15 -5.21 0.59
C LEU A 24 -6.32 -5.81 1.38
N PHE A 25 -6.82 -5.12 2.40
CA PHE A 25 -8.00 -5.58 3.15
C PHE A 25 -9.23 -5.75 2.25
N VAL A 26 -9.48 -4.80 1.35
CA VAL A 26 -10.59 -4.88 0.39
C VAL A 26 -10.41 -6.07 -0.57
N ASN A 27 -9.18 -6.29 -1.07
CA ASN A 27 -8.90 -7.44 -1.93
C ASN A 27 -9.09 -8.77 -1.20
N PHE A 28 -8.61 -8.90 0.05
CA PHE A 28 -8.85 -10.09 0.86
C PHE A 28 -10.34 -10.32 1.16
N TYR A 29 -11.08 -9.25 1.44
CA TYR A 29 -12.53 -9.34 1.62
C TYR A 29 -13.23 -9.88 0.36
N MET A 30 -12.83 -9.40 -0.83
CA MET A 30 -13.35 -9.93 -2.09
C MET A 30 -12.95 -11.39 -2.32
N ILE A 31 -11.72 -11.78 -2.00
CA ILE A 31 -11.27 -13.18 -2.14
C ILE A 31 -12.12 -14.13 -1.29
N ILE A 32 -12.45 -13.72 -0.06
CA ILE A 32 -13.19 -14.55 0.90
C ILE A 32 -14.70 -14.58 0.60
N ASN A 33 -15.29 -13.44 0.24
CA ASN A 33 -16.76 -13.31 0.18
C ASN A 33 -17.35 -13.47 -1.22
N HIS A 34 -16.55 -13.40 -2.29
CA HIS A 34 -17.09 -13.42 -3.65
C HIS A 34 -17.14 -14.85 -4.22
N LYS A 35 -18.30 -15.25 -4.76
CA LYS A 35 -18.50 -16.57 -5.40
C LYS A 35 -17.90 -16.66 -6.82
N SER A 36 -17.62 -15.52 -7.45
CA SER A 36 -17.12 -15.47 -8.83
C SER A 36 -15.61 -15.72 -8.87
N ILE A 37 -15.20 -16.79 -9.54
CA ILE A 37 -13.79 -17.17 -9.68
C ILE A 37 -12.96 -16.09 -10.40
N VAL A 38 -13.58 -15.37 -11.34
CA VAL A 38 -12.93 -14.29 -12.08
C VAL A 38 -12.59 -13.15 -11.12
N THR A 39 -13.54 -12.72 -10.30
CA THR A 39 -13.34 -11.64 -9.31
C THR A 39 -12.29 -12.03 -8.28
N THR A 40 -12.32 -13.26 -7.79
CA THR A 40 -11.33 -13.78 -6.83
C THR A 40 -9.93 -13.85 -7.44
N THR A 41 -9.82 -14.29 -8.70
CA THR A 41 -8.53 -14.36 -9.42
C THR A 41 -7.95 -12.96 -9.64
N THR A 42 -8.77 -12.00 -10.07
CA THR A 42 -8.35 -10.60 -10.21
C THR A 42 -7.91 -10.03 -8.87
N ALA A 43 -8.68 -10.24 -7.80
CA ALA A 43 -8.35 -9.75 -6.46
C ALA A 43 -7.05 -10.38 -5.91
N MET A 44 -6.77 -11.66 -6.21
CA MET A 44 -5.51 -12.32 -5.86
C MET A 44 -4.32 -11.69 -6.59
N ILE A 45 -4.43 -11.46 -7.90
CA ILE A 45 -3.37 -10.83 -8.70
C ILE A 45 -3.13 -9.40 -8.21
N SER A 46 -4.20 -8.63 -7.97
CA SER A 46 -4.12 -7.28 -7.42
C SER A 46 -3.50 -7.26 -6.02
N ALA A 47 -3.85 -8.21 -5.15
CA ALA A 47 -3.25 -8.33 -3.82
C ALA A 47 -1.74 -8.64 -3.90
N ALA A 48 -1.33 -9.54 -4.79
CA ALA A 48 0.09 -9.86 -4.99
C ALA A 48 0.91 -8.63 -5.41
N LEU A 49 0.39 -7.83 -6.34
CA LEU A 49 1.02 -6.57 -6.77
C LEU A 49 1.10 -5.56 -5.62
N LEU A 50 0.01 -5.40 -4.86
CA LEU A 50 -0.03 -4.49 -3.72
C LEU A 50 0.95 -4.87 -2.61
N ILE A 51 1.19 -6.17 -2.37
CA ILE A 51 2.20 -6.64 -1.40
C ILE A 51 3.61 -6.22 -1.84
N ILE A 52 3.93 -6.36 -3.13
CA ILE A 52 5.23 -5.94 -3.67
C ILE A 52 5.41 -4.42 -3.51
N LEU A 53 4.38 -3.65 -3.86
CA LEU A 53 4.39 -2.18 -3.70
C LEU A 53 4.52 -1.76 -2.24
N LEU A 54 3.87 -2.47 -1.32
CA LEU A 54 3.98 -2.24 0.11
C LEU A 54 5.43 -2.43 0.58
N PHE A 55 6.06 -3.53 0.15
CA PHE A 55 7.44 -3.84 0.53
C PHE A 55 8.42 -2.80 0.00
N MET A 56 8.23 -2.34 -1.24
CA MET A 56 9.02 -1.26 -1.83
C MET A 56 8.80 0.07 -1.09
N SER A 57 7.55 0.40 -0.76
CA SER A 57 7.20 1.63 -0.06
C SER A 57 7.80 1.68 1.35
N ILE A 58 7.68 0.58 2.11
CA ILE A 58 8.29 0.45 3.43
C ILE A 58 9.82 0.58 3.34
N ARG A 59 10.45 -0.13 2.39
CA ARG A 59 11.90 -0.05 2.18
C ARG A 59 12.37 1.37 1.83
N SER A 60 11.58 2.11 1.05
CA SER A 60 11.87 3.52 0.71
C SER A 60 11.87 4.40 1.95
N ILE A 61 10.84 4.27 2.80
CA ILE A 61 10.74 5.02 4.07
C ILE A 61 11.93 4.73 4.99
N PHE A 62 12.30 3.45 5.15
CA PHE A 62 13.45 3.08 5.98
C PHE A 62 14.77 3.61 5.42
N LYS A 63 14.92 3.68 4.08
CA LYS A 63 16.10 4.25 3.43
C LYS A 63 16.19 5.76 3.66
N GLU A 64 15.07 6.48 3.62
CA GLU A 64 15.02 7.92 3.95
C GLU A 64 15.17 8.22 5.44
N ALA A 65 14.78 7.29 6.33
CA ALA A 65 14.92 7.47 7.77
C ALA A 65 16.36 7.23 8.29
N GLY A 66 17.20 6.53 7.52
CA GLY A 66 18.57 6.17 7.90
C GLY A 66 19.68 6.94 7.17
N SER A 67 19.33 7.94 6.35
CA SER A 67 20.27 8.83 5.65
C SER A 67 20.19 10.26 6.19
#